data_AF-A0A518LKG5-F1
#
_entry.id   AF-A0A518LKG5-F1
#
_cell.length_a   1.000
_cell.length_b   1.000
_cell.length_c   1.000
_cell.angle_alpha   90.00
_cell.angle_beta   90.00
_cell.angle_gamma   90.00
#
_symmetry.space_group_name_H-M   'P 1'
#
loop_
_entity.id
_entity.type
_entity.pdbx_description
1 polymer ?
#
loop_
_entity_poly.entity_id
_entity_poly.type
_entity_poly.pdbx_seq_one_letter_code
_entity_poly.pdbx_strand_id
1 'polypeptide(L)'
;MSASSDESSREFMRWVSHDDSAAAERRHEADRLADQLSVIEFLRGFYHQVDTAVAALEPRCTNRGQCCNFARTGHRLFVTPIEVAAFRRAYADRWQPAEPASGRCPWQIDGLCTAREFRPLGCRVYFCDPQAQAWQNEFYEARLREMKQFMGEHGIQYRYEEWLSALSVFSAETSGQGPQGTASTSSKPAAIDPSASSAIQLTVVNNPPARPS
;
A
#
# COMPACT_ATOMS: atom_id res chain seq x y z
N MET A 1 -8.56 32.80 39.78
CA MET A 1 -9.15 32.01 38.68
C MET A 1 -8.14 31.96 37.53
N SER A 2 -7.16 31.05 37.56
CA SER A 2 -6.18 30.86 36.46
C SER A 2 -5.55 29.45 36.52
N ALA A 3 -6.33 28.40 36.26
CA ALA A 3 -5.83 27.01 36.24
C ALA A 3 -6.37 26.15 35.08
N SER A 4 -7.00 26.75 34.06
CA SER A 4 -7.74 25.99 33.03
C SER A 4 -6.97 25.78 31.70
N SER A 5 -5.96 26.61 31.41
CA SER A 5 -5.30 26.62 30.09
C SER A 5 -4.18 25.59 29.92
N ASP A 6 -3.63 25.08 31.03
CA ASP A 6 -2.44 24.21 31.04
C ASP A 6 -2.80 22.71 30.93
N GLU A 7 -4.02 22.34 31.33
CA GLU A 7 -4.50 20.95 31.30
C GLU A 7 -4.92 20.53 29.89
N SER A 8 -5.64 21.39 29.16
CA SER A 8 -5.99 21.16 27.74
C SER A 8 -4.77 21.05 26.83
N SER A 9 -3.68 21.77 27.14
CA SER A 9 -2.43 21.71 26.35
C SER A 9 -1.68 20.40 26.59
N ARG A 10 -1.69 19.88 27.82
CA ARG A 10 -1.10 18.58 28.18
C ARG A 10 -1.92 17.40 27.67
N GLU A 11 -3.24 17.52 27.66
CA GLU A 11 -4.13 16.49 27.12
C GLU A 11 -4.04 16.39 25.59
N PHE A 12 -3.94 17.54 24.90
CA PHE A 12 -3.68 17.60 23.45
C PHE A 12 -2.32 17.01 23.07
N MET A 13 -1.25 17.32 23.80
CA MET A 13 0.09 16.73 23.56
C MET A 13 0.14 15.21 23.82
N ARG A 14 -0.64 14.69 24.78
CA ARG A 14 -0.69 13.26 25.10
C ARG A 14 -1.40 12.43 24.02
N TRP A 15 -2.35 13.03 23.30
CA TRP A 15 -3.07 12.41 22.19
C TRP A 15 -2.22 12.35 20.90
N VAL A 16 -1.57 13.47 20.53
CA VAL A 16 -0.67 13.52 19.35
C VAL A 16 0.50 12.53 19.49
N SER A 17 1.03 12.35 20.70
CA SER A 17 2.16 11.43 20.96
C SER A 17 1.80 9.95 20.84
N HIS A 18 0.52 9.56 20.96
CA HIS A 18 0.09 8.15 20.83
C HIS A 18 -0.05 7.72 19.36
N ASP A 19 -0.46 8.63 18.47
CA ASP A 19 -0.59 8.33 17.05
C ASP A 19 0.79 8.19 16.37
N ASP A 20 1.78 8.98 16.84
CA ASP A 20 3.15 8.91 16.34
C ASP A 20 3.87 7.62 16.73
N SER A 21 3.68 7.11 17.95
CA SER A 21 4.29 5.85 18.38
C SER A 21 3.71 4.65 17.63
N ALA A 22 2.39 4.60 17.46
CA ALA A 22 1.73 3.55 16.69
C ALA A 22 2.12 3.58 15.21
N ALA A 23 2.35 4.77 14.63
CA ALA A 23 2.87 4.89 13.26
C ALA A 23 4.34 4.46 13.15
N ALA A 24 5.17 4.76 14.15
CA ALA A 24 6.57 4.34 14.19
C ALA A 24 6.71 2.81 14.34
N GLU A 25 5.93 2.19 15.22
CA GLU A 25 5.88 0.73 15.38
C GLU A 25 5.47 0.03 14.08
N ARG A 26 4.40 0.52 13.43
CA ARG A 26 3.94 -0.01 12.13
C ARG A 26 5.01 0.13 11.06
N ARG A 27 5.74 1.25 11.03
CA ARG A 27 6.84 1.47 10.08
C ARG A 27 7.98 0.49 10.31
N HIS A 28 8.43 0.34 11.55
CA HIS A 28 9.50 -0.59 11.91
C HIS A 28 9.13 -2.03 11.55
N GLU A 29 7.89 -2.43 11.80
CA GLU A 29 7.41 -3.75 11.40
C GLU A 29 7.35 -3.90 9.88
N ALA A 30 6.84 -2.90 9.16
CA ALA A 30 6.80 -2.92 7.70
C ALA A 30 8.22 -3.03 7.10
N ASP A 31 9.21 -2.36 7.70
CA ASP A 31 10.62 -2.46 7.30
C ASP A 31 11.19 -3.85 7.55
N ARG A 32 11.00 -4.39 8.75
CA ARG A 32 11.43 -5.75 9.09
C ARG A 32 10.85 -6.80 8.15
N LEU A 33 9.56 -6.67 7.79
CA LEU A 33 8.90 -7.58 6.84
C LEU A 33 9.35 -7.32 5.40
N ALA A 34 9.62 -6.07 5.02
CA ALA A 34 10.11 -5.69 3.70
C ALA A 34 11.49 -6.27 3.41
N ASP A 35 12.30 -6.52 4.43
CA ASP A 35 13.62 -7.15 4.32
C ASP A 35 13.57 -8.69 4.24
N GLN A 36 12.41 -9.29 4.52
CA GLN A 36 12.21 -10.74 4.36
C GLN A 36 11.95 -11.08 2.90
N LEU A 37 12.94 -11.69 2.24
CA LEU A 37 12.81 -12.10 0.83
C LEU A 37 11.61 -13.02 0.59
N SER A 38 11.31 -13.95 1.52
CA SER A 38 10.17 -14.85 1.39
C SER A 38 8.83 -14.11 1.31
N VAL A 39 8.66 -13.00 2.03
CA VAL A 39 7.45 -12.16 1.97
C VAL A 39 7.30 -11.53 0.59
N ILE A 40 8.38 -10.97 0.06
CA ILE A 40 8.38 -10.28 -1.23
C ILE A 40 8.17 -11.26 -2.39
N GLU A 41 8.86 -12.40 -2.36
CA GLU A 41 8.74 -13.46 -3.36
C GLU A 41 7.34 -14.07 -3.36
N PHE A 42 6.80 -14.38 -2.16
CA PHE A 42 5.44 -14.85 -2.01
C PHE A 42 4.44 -13.87 -2.63
N LEU A 43 4.49 -12.58 -2.26
CA LEU A 43 3.53 -11.61 -2.76
C LEU A 43 3.65 -11.36 -4.27
N ARG A 44 4.86 -11.35 -4.83
CA ARG A 44 5.05 -11.24 -6.28
C ARG A 44 4.38 -12.42 -7.02
N GLY A 45 4.67 -13.64 -6.58
CA GLY A 45 4.08 -14.85 -7.16
C GLY A 45 2.57 -14.91 -6.99
N PHE A 46 2.10 -14.63 -5.78
CA PHE A 46 0.68 -14.57 -5.42
C PHE A 46 -0.07 -13.53 -6.25
N TYR A 47 0.43 -12.30 -6.35
CA TYR A 47 -0.19 -11.26 -7.16
C TYR A 47 -0.22 -11.59 -8.64
N HIS A 48 0.83 -12.21 -9.18
CA HIS A 48 0.81 -12.70 -10.55
C HIS A 48 -0.31 -13.74 -10.75
N GLN A 49 -0.48 -14.68 -9.82
CA GLN A 49 -1.57 -15.67 -9.88
C GLN A 49 -2.95 -15.02 -9.79
N VAL A 50 -3.12 -14.05 -8.89
CA VAL A 50 -4.35 -13.26 -8.75
C VAL A 50 -4.67 -12.49 -10.03
N ASP A 51 -3.73 -11.74 -10.58
CA ASP A 51 -3.93 -10.96 -11.80
C ASP A 51 -4.26 -11.90 -12.98
N THR A 52 -3.60 -13.06 -13.07
CA THR A 52 -3.90 -14.09 -14.10
C THR A 52 -5.34 -14.59 -13.99
N ALA A 53 -5.77 -14.96 -12.78
CA ALA A 53 -7.12 -15.48 -12.55
C ALA A 53 -8.20 -14.41 -12.77
N VAL A 54 -7.96 -13.18 -12.32
CA VAL A 54 -8.86 -12.04 -12.56
C VAL A 54 -8.97 -11.74 -14.06
N ALA A 55 -7.85 -11.78 -14.80
CA ALA A 55 -7.87 -11.56 -16.24
C ALA A 55 -8.73 -12.60 -16.98
N ALA A 56 -8.69 -13.87 -16.55
CA ALA A 56 -9.52 -14.94 -17.11
C ALA A 56 -11.04 -14.77 -16.87
N LEU A 57 -11.42 -13.93 -15.90
CA LEU A 57 -12.82 -13.58 -15.61
C LEU A 57 -13.29 -12.35 -16.40
N GLU A 58 -12.39 -11.71 -17.14
CA GLU A 58 -12.63 -10.58 -18.05
C GLU A 58 -13.50 -9.43 -17.49
N PRO A 59 -13.29 -8.95 -16.25
CA PRO A 59 -14.10 -7.87 -15.70
C PRO A 59 -13.88 -6.55 -16.44
N ARG A 60 -14.95 -5.77 -16.61
CA ARG A 60 -14.93 -4.47 -17.29
C ARG A 60 -14.75 -3.32 -16.31
N CYS A 61 -13.66 -2.58 -16.42
CA CYS A 61 -13.45 -1.34 -15.67
C CYS A 61 -13.81 -0.10 -16.50
N THR A 62 -14.99 0.48 -16.27
CA THR A 62 -15.40 1.76 -16.87
C THR A 62 -15.05 2.97 -16.00
N ASN A 63 -14.81 2.75 -14.70
CA ASN A 63 -14.66 3.81 -13.71
C ASN A 63 -13.24 4.40 -13.65
N ARG A 64 -12.27 3.85 -14.41
CA ARG A 64 -10.89 4.38 -14.59
C ARG A 64 -10.26 4.91 -13.29
N GLY A 65 -10.24 4.09 -12.24
CA GLY A 65 -9.64 4.43 -10.95
C GLY A 65 -10.44 5.36 -10.06
N GLN A 66 -11.60 5.88 -10.46
CA GLN A 66 -12.44 6.74 -9.60
C GLN A 66 -12.90 6.04 -8.31
N CYS A 67 -12.91 4.70 -8.29
CA CYS A 67 -13.13 3.89 -7.08
C CYS A 67 -12.05 4.10 -5.99
N CYS A 68 -10.88 4.64 -6.32
CA CYS A 68 -9.82 4.99 -5.38
C CYS A 68 -10.03 6.35 -4.67
N ASN A 69 -11.11 7.06 -4.98
CA ASN A 69 -11.61 8.16 -4.15
C ASN A 69 -12.60 7.60 -3.12
N PHE A 70 -12.08 7.22 -1.96
CA PHE A 70 -12.83 6.57 -0.89
C PHE A 70 -13.86 7.51 -0.26
N ALA A 71 -13.50 8.79 -0.05
CA ALA A 71 -14.44 9.79 0.44
C ALA A 71 -15.66 9.97 -0.47
N ARG A 72 -15.46 9.95 -1.80
CA ARG A 72 -16.55 10.08 -2.77
C ARG A 72 -17.42 8.83 -2.89
N THR A 73 -16.82 7.65 -2.77
CA THR A 73 -17.49 6.37 -3.06
C THR A 73 -18.02 5.66 -1.82
N GLY A 74 -17.56 6.06 -0.62
CA GLY A 74 -17.81 5.34 0.62
C GLY A 74 -17.08 4.00 0.70
N HIS A 75 -16.22 3.67 -0.26
CA HIS A 75 -15.43 2.44 -0.22
C HIS A 75 -14.37 2.51 0.88
N ARG A 76 -14.06 1.36 1.45
CA ARG A 76 -12.93 1.20 2.37
C ARG A 76 -12.06 0.07 1.84
N LEU A 77 -10.78 0.34 1.68
CA LEU A 77 -9.81 -0.69 1.34
C LEU A 77 -9.12 -1.09 2.64
N PHE A 78 -8.94 -2.39 2.81
CA PHE A 78 -8.19 -2.91 3.94
C PHE A 78 -7.07 -3.82 3.43
N VAL A 79 -5.98 -3.83 4.19
CA VAL A 79 -4.72 -4.47 3.83
C VAL A 79 -4.15 -5.26 4.99
N THR A 80 -3.27 -6.19 4.65
CA THR A 80 -2.51 -7.01 5.59
C THR A 80 -1.08 -6.48 5.76
N PRO A 81 -0.36 -6.89 6.82
CA PRO A 81 1.01 -6.41 7.09
C PRO A 81 1.99 -6.69 5.97
N ILE A 82 1.89 -7.88 5.34
CA ILE A 82 2.77 -8.26 4.25
C ILE A 82 2.55 -7.38 3.01
N GLU A 83 1.29 -6.98 2.73
CA GLU A 83 0.99 -6.09 1.61
C GLU A 83 1.57 -4.70 1.87
N VAL A 84 1.41 -4.17 3.08
CA VAL A 84 1.98 -2.88 3.50
C VAL A 84 3.49 -2.90 3.39
N ALA A 85 4.14 -3.96 3.86
CA ALA A 85 5.59 -4.13 3.79
C ALA A 85 6.11 -4.15 2.35
N ALA A 86 5.50 -4.97 1.49
CA ALA A 86 5.90 -5.07 0.08
C ALA A 86 5.64 -3.76 -0.68
N PHE A 87 4.51 -3.10 -0.39
CA PHE A 87 4.18 -1.80 -0.94
C PHE A 87 5.20 -0.74 -0.52
N ARG A 88 5.57 -0.70 0.77
CA ARG A 88 6.61 0.20 1.28
C ARG A 88 7.95 -0.06 0.63
N ARG A 89 8.38 -1.33 0.53
CA ARG A 89 9.63 -1.70 -0.14
C ARG A 89 9.70 -1.16 -1.57
N ALA A 90 8.59 -1.26 -2.30
CA ALA A 90 8.54 -0.89 -3.71
C ALA A 90 8.53 0.62 -3.95
N TYR A 91 8.09 1.42 -2.96
CA TYR A 91 7.72 2.81 -3.20
C TYR A 91 8.18 3.81 -2.13
N ALA A 92 8.99 3.40 -1.16
CA ALA A 92 9.48 4.29 -0.09
C ALA A 92 10.21 5.53 -0.62
N ASP A 93 10.96 5.39 -1.71
CA ASP A 93 11.69 6.46 -2.40
C ASP A 93 10.78 7.43 -3.20
N ARG A 94 9.55 6.98 -3.51
CA ARG A 94 8.59 7.71 -4.36
C ARG A 94 7.41 8.26 -3.58
N TRP A 95 7.44 8.16 -2.25
CA TRP A 95 6.35 8.69 -1.44
C TRP A 95 6.19 10.18 -1.70
N GLN A 96 5.02 10.54 -2.20
CA GLN A 96 4.59 11.92 -2.24
C GLN A 96 3.64 12.11 -1.07
N PRO A 97 3.88 13.08 -0.18
CA PRO A 97 2.97 13.43 0.90
C PRO A 97 1.75 14.15 0.32
N ALA A 98 0.97 13.47 -0.52
CA ALA A 98 -0.37 13.90 -0.83
C ALA A 98 -1.22 13.57 0.40
N GLU A 99 -1.74 14.62 1.04
CA GLU A 99 -2.63 14.58 2.20
C GLU A 99 -3.64 13.42 2.11
N PRO A 100 -3.47 12.35 2.92
CA PRO A 100 -4.46 11.29 3.06
C PRO A 100 -5.83 11.86 3.49
N ALA A 101 -5.83 13.06 4.08
CA ALA A 101 -7.01 13.81 4.51
C ALA A 101 -8.03 14.07 3.38
N SER A 102 -7.62 14.01 2.11
CA SER A 102 -8.55 14.12 0.99
C SER A 102 -9.49 12.91 0.83
N GLY A 103 -9.23 11.81 1.55
CA GLY A 103 -9.95 10.54 1.41
C GLY A 103 -9.74 9.88 0.05
N ARG A 104 -8.74 10.34 -0.72
CA ARG A 104 -8.29 9.73 -1.97
C ARG A 104 -7.00 8.97 -1.72
N CYS A 105 -6.81 7.85 -2.42
CA CYS A 105 -5.51 7.19 -2.45
C CYS A 105 -4.43 8.13 -3.01
N PRO A 106 -3.35 8.44 -2.26
CA PRO A 106 -2.30 9.36 -2.73
C PRO A 106 -1.53 8.83 -3.94
N TRP A 107 -1.62 7.53 -4.22
CA TRP A 107 -1.04 6.88 -5.40
C TRP A 107 -1.94 6.94 -6.64
N GLN A 108 -3.04 7.68 -6.59
CA GLN A 108 -3.86 7.97 -7.75
C GLN A 108 -3.49 9.34 -8.33
N ILE A 109 -2.69 9.33 -9.39
CA ILE A 109 -2.26 10.54 -10.10
C ILE A 109 -2.93 10.54 -11.47
N ASP A 110 -3.58 11.64 -11.83
CA ASP A 110 -4.31 11.81 -13.10
C ASP A 110 -5.30 10.68 -13.42
N GLY A 111 -5.95 10.14 -12.37
CA GLY A 111 -6.91 9.05 -12.49
C GLY A 111 -6.29 7.66 -12.60
N LEU A 112 -4.97 7.54 -12.66
CA LEU A 112 -4.24 6.27 -12.77
C LEU A 112 -3.54 5.91 -11.46
N CYS A 113 -3.48 4.61 -11.17
CA CYS A 113 -2.69 4.12 -10.05
C CYS A 113 -1.22 4.04 -10.47
N THR A 114 -0.36 4.84 -9.85
CA THR A 114 1.10 4.85 -10.08
C THR A 114 1.83 3.75 -9.30
N ALA A 115 1.12 3.08 -8.38
CA ALA A 115 1.61 1.96 -7.58
C ALA A 115 1.06 0.60 -8.03
N ARG A 116 0.93 0.39 -9.35
CA ARG A 116 0.20 -0.74 -9.92
C ARG A 116 0.83 -2.10 -9.62
N GLU A 117 2.16 -2.17 -9.57
CA GLU A 117 2.91 -3.43 -9.38
C GLU A 117 2.61 -4.07 -8.02
N PHE A 118 2.59 -3.29 -6.94
CA PHE A 118 2.35 -3.77 -5.58
C PHE A 118 0.99 -3.35 -5.00
N ARG A 119 0.03 -2.93 -5.84
CA ARG A 119 -1.32 -2.62 -5.37
C ARG A 119 -1.91 -3.78 -4.52
N PRO A 120 -2.61 -3.49 -3.41
CA PRO A 120 -3.15 -4.53 -2.54
C PRO A 120 -4.15 -5.47 -3.24
N LEU A 121 -4.36 -6.65 -2.66
CA LEU A 121 -5.31 -7.67 -3.13
C LEU A 121 -6.69 -7.08 -3.41
N GLY A 122 -7.21 -6.23 -2.51
CA GLY A 122 -8.51 -5.58 -2.70
C GLY A 122 -8.57 -4.73 -3.97
N CYS A 123 -7.48 -4.01 -4.31
CA CYS A 123 -7.38 -3.25 -5.56
C CYS A 123 -7.26 -4.11 -6.83
N ARG A 124 -6.85 -5.38 -6.68
CA ARG A 124 -6.74 -6.33 -7.80
C ARG A 124 -8.06 -6.99 -8.11
N VAL A 125 -8.84 -7.27 -7.07
CA VAL A 125 -10.06 -8.06 -7.14
C VAL A 125 -11.32 -7.21 -7.29
N TYR A 126 -11.33 -5.98 -6.77
CA TYR A 126 -12.52 -5.15 -6.83
C TYR A 126 -12.76 -4.52 -8.21
N PHE A 127 -13.96 -4.73 -8.75
CA PHE A 127 -14.45 -4.05 -9.95
C PHE A 127 -15.86 -3.51 -9.73
N CYS A 128 -16.15 -2.33 -10.30
CA CYS A 128 -17.51 -1.78 -10.32
C CYS A 128 -18.44 -2.51 -11.32
N ASP A 129 -17.91 -3.50 -12.05
CA ASP A 129 -18.68 -4.32 -12.99
C ASP A 129 -19.73 -5.16 -12.24
N PRO A 130 -21.02 -5.09 -12.61
CA PRO A 130 -22.04 -5.97 -12.06
C PRO A 130 -21.71 -7.46 -12.21
N GLN A 131 -21.02 -7.87 -13.28
CA GLN A 131 -20.61 -9.27 -13.45
C GLN A 131 -19.55 -9.69 -12.42
N ALA A 132 -18.69 -8.75 -12.00
CA ALA A 132 -17.69 -9.02 -10.97
C ALA A 132 -18.30 -9.25 -9.60
N GLN A 133 -19.46 -8.66 -9.30
CA GLN A 133 -20.14 -8.83 -8.01
C GLN A 133 -20.50 -10.29 -7.71
N ALA A 134 -20.67 -11.12 -8.74
CA ALA A 134 -20.99 -12.53 -8.58
C ALA A 134 -19.83 -13.38 -8.04
N TRP A 135 -18.58 -12.94 -8.20
CA TRP A 135 -17.39 -13.74 -7.85
C TRP A 135 -16.37 -13.02 -6.97
N GLN A 136 -16.30 -11.69 -6.99
CA GLN A 136 -15.19 -10.93 -6.39
C GLN A 136 -15.06 -11.15 -4.88
N ASN A 137 -16.16 -11.31 -4.15
CA ASN A 137 -16.13 -11.52 -2.71
C ASN A 137 -15.58 -12.90 -2.35
N GLU A 138 -16.11 -13.95 -2.98
CA GLU A 138 -15.64 -15.32 -2.75
C GLU A 138 -14.17 -15.48 -3.19
N PHE A 139 -13.82 -14.89 -4.33
CA PHE A 139 -12.45 -14.87 -4.83
C PHE A 139 -11.52 -14.14 -3.86
N TYR A 140 -11.89 -12.94 -3.38
CA TYR A 140 -11.13 -12.19 -2.39
C TYR A 140 -10.88 -13.01 -1.12
N GLU A 141 -11.94 -13.60 -0.54
CA GLU A 141 -11.83 -14.39 0.69
C GLU A 141 -10.96 -15.64 0.50
N ALA A 142 -11.03 -16.30 -0.66
CA ALA A 142 -10.15 -17.43 -0.97
C ALA A 142 -8.68 -17.01 -1.03
N ARG A 143 -8.38 -15.91 -1.72
CA ARG A 143 -7.02 -15.37 -1.82
C ARG A 143 -6.50 -14.84 -0.48
N LEU A 144 -7.37 -14.21 0.33
CA LEU A 144 -7.01 -13.75 1.67
C LEU A 144 -6.68 -14.92 2.61
N ARG A 145 -7.36 -16.07 2.49
CA ARG A 145 -7.01 -17.29 3.26
C ARG A 145 -5.59 -17.77 2.97
N GLU A 146 -5.16 -17.75 1.72
CA GLU A 146 -3.79 -18.11 1.33
C GLU A 146 -2.75 -17.19 1.98
N MET A 147 -3.00 -15.88 1.97
CA MET A 147 -2.12 -14.92 2.65
C MET A 147 -2.10 -15.13 4.17
N LYS A 148 -3.26 -15.41 4.78
CA LYS A 148 -3.36 -15.70 6.22
C LYS A 148 -2.56 -16.96 6.58
N GLN A 149 -2.63 -18.00 5.75
CA GLN A 149 -1.85 -19.21 5.93
C GLN A 149 -0.35 -18.92 5.85
N PHE A 150 0.10 -18.22 4.80
CA PHE A 150 1.50 -17.83 4.66
C PHE A 150 2.02 -17.04 5.89
N MET A 151 1.24 -16.05 6.35
CA MET A 151 1.57 -15.28 7.54
C MET A 151 1.66 -16.16 8.79
N GLY A 152 0.73 -17.10 8.98
CA GLY A 152 0.75 -18.05 10.09
C GLY A 152 2.00 -18.94 10.08
N GLU A 153 2.39 -19.47 8.92
CA GLU A 153 3.59 -20.29 8.74
C GLU A 153 4.89 -19.52 9.02
N HIS A 154 4.87 -18.20 8.81
CA HIS A 154 6.02 -17.31 9.01
C HIS A 154 6.01 -16.57 10.35
N GLY A 155 5.06 -16.88 11.25
CA GLY A 155 4.93 -16.21 12.54
C GLY A 155 4.61 -14.71 12.43
N ILE A 156 4.00 -14.30 11.32
CA ILE A 156 3.56 -12.92 11.08
C ILE A 156 2.14 -12.80 11.62
N GLN A 157 1.93 -11.89 12.57
CA GLN A 157 0.61 -11.66 13.13
C GLN A 157 -0.33 -11.09 12.06
N TYR A 158 -1.45 -11.77 11.81
CA TYR A 158 -2.50 -11.20 10.98
C TYR A 158 -3.15 -10.02 11.69
N ARG A 159 -3.21 -8.88 10.98
CA ARG A 159 -4.09 -7.76 11.29
C ARG A 159 -4.71 -7.25 10.00
N TYR A 160 -5.86 -6.61 10.14
CA TYR A 160 -6.54 -5.97 9.03
C TYR A 160 -6.61 -4.48 9.31
N GLU A 161 -6.04 -3.69 8.41
CA GLU A 161 -5.85 -2.26 8.60
C GLU A 161 -6.44 -1.51 7.42
N GLU A 162 -7.09 -0.37 7.68
CA GLU A 162 -7.63 0.46 6.61
C GLU A 162 -6.48 1.11 5.84
N TRP A 163 -6.58 1.14 4.51
CA TRP A 163 -5.50 1.50 3.59
C TRP A 163 -4.91 2.89 3.83
N LEU A 164 -5.74 3.93 3.95
CA LEU A 164 -5.23 5.29 4.16
C LEU A 164 -4.52 5.41 5.51
N SER A 165 -5.02 4.72 6.54
CA SER A 165 -4.35 4.62 7.84
C SER A 165 -3.00 3.89 7.74
N ALA A 166 -2.97 2.75 7.02
CA ALA A 166 -1.79 1.94 6.81
C ALA A 166 -0.66 2.68 6.07
N LEU A 167 -0.99 3.70 5.27
CA LEU A 167 0.00 4.53 4.58
C LEU A 167 0.81 5.44 5.52
N SER A 168 0.49 5.54 6.81
CA SER A 168 1.32 6.29 7.76
C SER A 168 2.74 5.71 7.91
N VAL A 169 2.98 4.47 7.45
CA VAL A 169 4.32 3.86 7.34
C VAL A 169 5.25 4.59 6.36
N PHE A 170 4.74 5.61 5.64
CA PHE A 170 5.51 6.50 4.78
C PHE A 170 5.70 7.92 5.35
N SER A 171 5.00 8.31 6.42
CA SER A 171 5.18 9.63 7.04
C SER A 171 6.63 9.81 7.50
N ALA A 172 7.26 10.95 7.26
CA ALA A 172 8.57 11.21 7.86
C ALA A 172 8.44 11.20 9.40
N GLU A 173 9.52 10.91 10.12
CA GLU A 173 9.60 11.30 11.52
C GLU A 173 9.38 12.82 11.56
N THR A 174 8.28 13.27 12.16
CA THR A 174 8.12 14.69 12.47
C THR A 174 9.09 14.99 13.61
N SER A 175 10.38 15.08 13.30
CA SER A 175 11.34 15.74 14.17
C SER A 175 10.84 17.17 14.32
N GLY A 176 10.44 17.54 15.54
CA GLY A 176 9.85 18.83 15.87
C GLY A 176 10.77 20.02 15.55
N GLN A 177 10.82 20.43 14.28
CA GLN A 177 11.32 21.72 13.86
C GLN A 177 10.14 22.47 13.23
N GLY A 178 9.58 23.41 13.99
CA GLY A 178 8.57 24.35 13.49
C GLY A 178 9.07 25.11 12.26
N PRO A 179 8.16 25.73 11.48
CA PRO A 179 8.50 26.34 10.21
C PRO A 179 9.40 27.58 10.44
N GLN A 180 10.71 27.40 10.34
CA GLN A 180 11.61 28.52 10.10
C GLN A 180 11.66 28.74 8.59
N GLY A 181 10.84 29.69 8.15
CA GLY A 181 10.91 30.23 6.81
C GLY A 181 12.27 30.90 6.61
N THR A 182 13.09 30.34 5.75
CA THR A 182 14.11 31.10 5.03
C THR A 182 14.06 30.69 3.57
N ALA A 183 13.69 31.65 2.73
CA ALA A 183 13.69 31.57 1.29
C ALA A 183 15.05 31.10 0.77
N SER A 184 15.04 30.14 -0.15
CA SER A 184 16.20 29.88 -1.00
C SER A 184 15.74 29.61 -2.43
N THR A 185 16.42 30.29 -3.34
CA THR A 185 16.14 30.53 -4.74
C THR A 185 16.29 29.29 -5.61
N SER A 186 15.34 29.12 -6.53
CA SER A 186 15.30 28.11 -7.58
C SER A 186 16.62 27.97 -8.35
N SER A 187 17.17 26.75 -8.37
CA SER A 187 18.06 26.27 -9.42
C SER A 187 17.42 25.05 -10.07
N LYS A 188 17.21 25.13 -11.38
CA LYS A 188 16.57 24.14 -12.26
C LYS A 188 17.48 22.91 -12.44
N PRO A 189 17.03 21.66 -12.21
CA PRO A 189 17.82 20.50 -12.60
C PRO A 189 17.68 20.20 -14.09
N ALA A 190 18.80 19.79 -14.69
CA ALA A 190 18.93 19.40 -16.09
C ALA A 190 18.15 18.12 -16.41
N ALA A 191 17.69 18.03 -17.66
CA ALA A 191 16.93 16.92 -18.21
C ALA A 191 17.73 15.61 -18.21
N ILE A 192 17.06 14.50 -17.86
CA ILE A 192 17.59 13.14 -17.94
C ILE A 192 17.28 12.58 -19.34
N ASP A 193 18.32 12.09 -20.01
CA ASP A 193 18.30 11.42 -21.33
C ASP A 193 17.61 10.05 -21.25
N PRO A 194 16.61 9.74 -22.10
CA PRO A 194 15.83 8.49 -22.03
C PRO A 194 16.48 7.24 -22.66
N SER A 195 17.76 7.24 -23.07
CA SER A 195 18.31 6.14 -23.89
C SER A 195 19.06 5.01 -23.16
N ALA A 196 19.05 4.91 -21.84
CA ALA A 196 19.73 3.81 -21.12
C ALA A 196 18.76 2.67 -20.72
N SER A 197 18.31 1.88 -21.69
CA SER A 197 17.66 0.59 -21.44
C SER A 197 18.69 -0.54 -21.51
N SER A 198 19.16 -1.02 -20.35
CA SER A 198 19.85 -2.30 -20.25
C SER A 198 18.83 -3.38 -19.88
N ALA A 199 18.54 -4.26 -20.84
CA ALA A 199 17.66 -5.41 -20.68
C ALA A 199 18.30 -6.45 -19.73
N ILE A 200 17.62 -6.74 -18.62
CA ILE A 200 17.87 -7.93 -17.81
C ILE A 200 17.03 -9.06 -18.41
N GLN A 201 17.68 -10.04 -19.02
CA GLN A 201 17.01 -11.27 -19.48
C GLN A 201 16.58 -12.11 -18.26
N LEU A 202 15.27 -12.29 -18.11
CA LEU A 202 14.71 -13.28 -17.19
C LEU A 202 14.67 -14.63 -17.90
N THR A 203 15.48 -15.59 -17.46
CA THR A 203 15.38 -16.98 -17.90
C THR A 203 14.17 -17.63 -17.24
N VAL A 204 13.16 -17.97 -18.03
CA VAL A 204 12.01 -18.77 -17.59
C VAL A 204 12.48 -20.22 -17.40
N VAL A 205 12.53 -20.69 -16.16
CA VAL A 205 12.73 -22.12 -15.86
C VAL A 205 11.35 -22.78 -15.89
N ASN A 206 11.05 -23.48 -16.98
CA ASN A 206 9.84 -24.29 -17.10
C ASN A 206 10.00 -25.56 -16.24
N ASN A 207 9.18 -25.70 -15.21
CA ASN A 207 9.10 -26.92 -14.40
C ASN A 207 8.01 -27.83 -15.00
N PRO A 208 8.31 -29.09 -15.37
CA PRO A 208 7.30 -29.99 -15.91
C PRO A 208 6.30 -30.44 -14.83
N PRO A 209 5.03 -30.72 -15.19
CA PRO A 209 4.02 -31.17 -14.24
C PRO A 209 4.37 -32.55 -13.68
N ALA A 210 4.22 -32.71 -12.36
CA ALA A 210 4.35 -33.99 -11.67
C ALA A 210 3.33 -35.00 -12.21
N ARG A 211 3.80 -36.23 -12.49
CA ARG A 211 2.91 -37.35 -12.85
C ARG A 211 2.12 -37.81 -11.61
N PRO A 212 0.83 -38.14 -11.76
CA PRO A 212 0.08 -38.80 -10.70
C PRO A 212 0.54 -40.25 -10.51
N SER A 213 0.51 -40.71 -9.25
CA SER A 213 0.70 -42.11 -8.83
C SER A 213 -0.57 -42.93 -9.02
#